data_AF-A0A7C4Q3H1-F1
#
_entry.id   AF-A0A7C4Q3H1-F1
#
_cell.length_a   1.000
_cell.length_b   1.000
_cell.length_c   1.000
_cell.angle_alpha   90.00
_cell.angle_beta   90.00
_cell.angle_gamma   90.00
#
_symmetry.space_group_name_H-M   'P 1'
#
loop_
_entity.id
_entity.type
_entity.pdbx_description
1 polymer ?
#
loop_
_entity_poly.entity_id
_entity_poly.type
_entity_poly.pdbx_seq_one_letter_code
_entity_poly.pdbx_strand_id
1 'polypeptide(L)'
;MPPAFSLQSVLDVRHNRVEALEIELGRLLAMQLNAQNLLAGLCETQKDLMNHLAEAQQGEIDLFKIRVLHDDLRVVGERMETVKEELSRLEMQIEKKRRDLVAAR
;
A
#
# COMPACT_ATOMS: atom_id res chain seq x y z
N MET A 1 37.65 40.43 -11.16
CA MET A 1 36.21 40.14 -11.32
C MET A 1 35.85 39.01 -10.39
N PRO A 2 34.99 39.20 -9.38
CA PRO A 2 34.55 38.09 -8.56
C PRO A 2 33.58 37.23 -9.40
N PRO A 3 33.67 35.90 -9.35
CA PRO A 3 32.69 35.06 -10.01
C PRO A 3 31.36 35.27 -9.30
N ALA A 4 30.35 35.77 -10.02
CA ALA A 4 28.99 35.85 -9.52
C ALA A 4 28.40 34.43 -9.48
N PHE A 5 28.81 33.64 -8.50
CA PHE A 5 28.06 32.44 -8.13
C PHE A 5 26.73 32.93 -7.58
N SER A 6 25.71 32.95 -8.44
CA SER A 6 24.35 33.34 -8.08
C SER A 6 23.80 32.30 -7.11
N LEU A 7 23.82 32.62 -5.82
CA LEU A 7 23.19 31.84 -4.76
C LEU A 7 21.69 31.59 -5.04
N GLN A 8 21.05 32.49 -5.81
CA GLN A 8 19.67 32.36 -6.26
C GLN A 8 19.46 31.10 -7.11
N SER A 9 20.35 30.82 -8.06
CA SER A 9 20.24 29.62 -8.91
C SER A 9 20.33 28.31 -8.11
N VAL A 10 21.11 28.31 -7.03
CA VAL A 10 21.26 27.15 -6.13
C VAL A 10 20.02 26.99 -5.26
N LEU A 11 19.43 28.09 -4.80
CA LEU A 11 18.18 28.08 -4.02
C LEU A 11 17.00 27.61 -4.86
N ASP A 12 16.87 28.07 -6.11
CA ASP A 12 15.80 27.67 -7.03
C ASP A 12 15.88 26.17 -7.37
N VAL A 13 17.10 25.64 -7.58
CA VAL A 13 17.33 24.20 -7.81
C VAL A 13 16.96 23.37 -6.57
N ARG A 14 17.26 23.85 -5.36
CA ARG A 14 16.86 23.17 -4.11
C ARG A 14 15.35 23.20 -3.94
N HIS A 15 14.69 24.33 -4.21
CA HIS A 15 13.24 24.46 -4.10
C HIS A 15 12.52 23.49 -5.04
N ASN A 16 12.91 23.48 -6.32
CA ASN A 16 12.36 22.53 -7.31
C ASN A 16 12.58 21.07 -6.92
N ARG A 17 13.72 20.76 -6.28
CA ARG A 17 14.04 19.40 -5.83
C ARG A 17 13.22 18.98 -4.61
N VAL A 18 12.95 19.91 -3.68
CA VAL A 18 12.06 19.67 -2.53
C VAL A 18 10.63 19.46 -3.00
N GLU A 19 10.12 20.30 -3.92
CA GLU A 19 8.78 20.15 -4.50
C GLU A 19 8.61 18.79 -5.21
N ALA A 20 9.61 18.36 -5.99
CA ALA A 20 9.58 17.05 -6.64
C ALA A 20 9.51 15.90 -5.62
N LEU A 21 10.26 15.99 -4.52
CA LEU A 21 10.25 15.00 -3.44
C LEU A 21 8.89 14.99 -2.69
N GLU A 22 8.27 16.15 -2.49
CA GLU A 22 6.94 16.29 -1.89
C GLU A 22 5.84 15.67 -2.76
N ILE A 23 5.87 15.93 -4.06
CA ILE A 23 4.92 15.32 -5.02
C ILE A 23 5.05 13.79 -5.01
N GLU A 24 6.28 13.29 -5.06
CA GLU A 24 6.53 11.85 -5.04
C GLU A 24 6.12 11.20 -3.71
N LEU A 25 6.35 11.89 -2.57
CA LEU A 25 5.88 11.43 -1.27
C LEU A 25 4.35 11.38 -1.21
N GLY A 26 3.67 12.40 -1.72
CA GLY A 26 2.20 12.43 -1.81
C GLY A 26 1.66 11.28 -2.65
N ARG A 27 2.32 10.95 -3.77
CA ARG A 27 1.97 9.79 -4.60
C ARG A 27 2.13 8.47 -3.83
N LEU A 28 3.23 8.29 -3.11
CA LEU A 28 3.45 7.07 -2.31
C LEU A 28 2.42 6.92 -1.18
N LEU A 29 2.06 8.01 -0.51
CA LEU A 29 1.03 8.01 0.53
C LEU A 29 -0.35 7.65 -0.05
N ALA A 30 -0.70 8.17 -1.22
CA ALA A 30 -1.93 7.80 -1.91
C ALA A 30 -1.95 6.30 -2.29
N MET A 31 -0.81 5.77 -2.76
CA MET A 31 -0.67 4.34 -3.04
C MET A 31 -0.80 3.49 -1.77
N GLN A 32 -0.22 3.92 -0.64
CA GLN A 32 -0.36 3.24 0.64
C GLN A 32 -1.82 3.21 1.09
N LEU A 33 -2.54 4.35 1.01
CA LEU A 33 -3.95 4.43 1.38
C LEU A 33 -4.81 3.49 0.52
N ASN A 34 -4.56 3.43 -0.79
CA ASN A 34 -5.28 2.54 -1.69
C ASN A 34 -5.02 1.07 -1.36
N ALA A 35 -3.78 0.69 -1.06
CA ALA A 35 -3.43 -0.67 -0.65
C ALA A 35 -4.05 -1.03 0.72
N GLN A 36 -4.12 -0.10 1.67
CA GLN A 36 -4.83 -0.29 2.94
C GLN A 36 -6.33 -0.49 2.74
N ASN A 37 -6.96 0.31 1.88
CA ASN A 37 -8.38 0.15 1.54
C ASN A 37 -8.66 -1.19 0.87
N LEU A 38 -7.77 -1.63 -0.03
CA LEU A 38 -7.86 -2.95 -0.66
C LEU A 38 -7.75 -4.07 0.37
N LEU A 39 -6.79 -3.97 1.32
CA LEU A 39 -6.64 -4.93 2.40
C LEU A 39 -7.89 -4.99 3.28
N ALA A 40 -8.48 -3.84 3.61
CA ALA A 40 -9.72 -3.77 4.37
C ALA A 40 -10.89 -4.46 3.63
N GLY A 41 -11.01 -4.24 2.31
CA GLY A 41 -12.00 -4.93 1.49
C GLY A 41 -11.80 -6.45 1.43
N LEU A 42 -10.54 -6.91 1.34
CA LEU A 42 -10.21 -8.33 1.39
C LEU A 42 -10.52 -8.96 2.77
N CYS A 43 -10.28 -8.23 3.86
CA CYS A 43 -10.66 -8.66 5.21
C CYS A 43 -12.18 -8.85 5.35
N GLU A 44 -12.99 -7.92 4.83
CA GLU A 44 -14.44 -8.07 4.85
C GLU A 44 -14.88 -9.27 3.99
N THR A 45 -14.31 -9.42 2.80
CA THR A 45 -14.57 -10.59 1.94
C THR A 45 -14.22 -11.90 2.63
N GLN A 46 -13.11 -11.94 3.37
CA GLN A 46 -12.71 -13.11 4.15
C GLN A 46 -13.74 -13.44 5.23
N LYS A 47 -14.22 -12.44 5.98
CA LYS A 47 -15.26 -12.64 6.99
C LYS A 47 -16.54 -13.20 6.37
N ASP A 48 -16.97 -12.65 5.25
CA ASP A 48 -18.17 -13.11 4.54
C ASP A 48 -18.03 -14.57 4.08
N LEU A 49 -16.87 -14.94 3.52
CA LEU A 49 -16.57 -16.32 3.14
C LEU A 49 -16.56 -17.26 4.35
N MET A 50 -16.03 -16.82 5.50
CA MET A 50 -16.07 -17.63 6.73
C MET A 50 -17.50 -17.81 7.26
N ASN A 51 -18.34 -16.77 7.17
CA ASN A 51 -19.76 -16.88 7.53
C ASN A 51 -20.49 -17.87 6.62
N HIS A 52 -20.30 -17.77 5.30
CA HIS A 52 -20.88 -18.73 4.35
C HIS A 52 -20.38 -20.16 4.56
N LEU A 53 -19.14 -20.33 5.00
CA LEU A 53 -18.56 -21.63 5.31
C LEU A 53 -19.20 -22.22 6.58
N ALA A 54 -19.41 -21.40 7.61
CA ALA A 54 -20.13 -21.82 8.82
C ALA A 54 -21.58 -22.20 8.52
N GLU A 55 -22.27 -21.47 7.63
CA GLU A 55 -23.61 -21.80 7.17
C GLU A 55 -23.65 -23.09 6.34
N ALA A 56 -22.69 -23.27 5.42
CA ALA A 56 -22.61 -24.47 4.58
C ALA A 56 -22.26 -25.75 5.36
N GLN A 57 -21.69 -25.60 6.56
CA GLN A 57 -21.41 -26.70 7.49
C GLN A 57 -22.62 -27.06 8.38
N GLN A 58 -23.71 -26.31 8.32
CA GLN A 58 -24.94 -26.58 9.05
C GLN A 58 -26.02 -27.17 8.14
N GLY A 59 -26.75 -28.17 8.62
CA GLY A 59 -27.80 -28.85 7.85
C GLY A 59 -27.25 -29.90 6.89
N GLU A 60 -27.74 -29.91 5.65
CA GLU A 60 -27.19 -30.79 4.61
C GLU A 60 -25.82 -30.29 4.15
N ILE A 61 -24.79 -31.06 4.50
CA ILE A 61 -23.40 -30.72 4.21
C ILE A 61 -23.15 -30.91 2.71
N ASP A 62 -23.07 -29.80 1.98
CA ASP A 62 -22.57 -29.77 0.61
C ASP A 62 -21.03 -29.67 0.61
N LEU A 63 -20.37 -30.82 0.49
CA LEU A 63 -18.92 -30.93 0.43
C LEU A 63 -18.31 -30.19 -0.77
N PHE A 64 -19.04 -30.07 -1.87
CA PHE A 64 -18.57 -29.34 -3.05
C PHE A 64 -18.54 -27.84 -2.76
N LYS A 65 -19.63 -27.30 -2.20
CA LYS A 65 -19.72 -25.90 -1.79
C LYS A 65 -18.65 -25.53 -0.75
N ILE A 66 -18.43 -26.40 0.25
CA ILE A 66 -17.38 -26.21 1.25
C ILE A 66 -15.98 -26.17 0.62
N ARG A 67 -15.70 -27.05 -0.36
CA ARG A 67 -14.42 -27.04 -1.07
C ARG A 67 -14.21 -25.73 -1.82
N VAL A 68 -15.21 -25.25 -2.55
CA VAL A 68 -15.13 -23.97 -3.28
C VAL A 68 -14.87 -22.81 -2.31
N LEU A 69 -15.58 -22.76 -1.18
CA LEU A 69 -15.37 -21.71 -0.16
C LEU A 69 -13.97 -21.76 0.46
N HIS A 70 -13.40 -22.97 0.64
CA HIS A 70 -12.02 -23.11 1.08
C HIS A 70 -11.00 -22.65 0.04
N ASP A 71 -11.22 -22.95 -1.24
CA ASP A 71 -10.37 -22.49 -2.33
C ASP A 71 -10.44 -20.95 -2.46
N ASP A 72 -11.63 -20.37 -2.33
CA ASP A 72 -11.83 -18.92 -2.33
C ASP A 72 -11.13 -18.25 -1.13
N LEU A 73 -11.25 -18.82 0.08
CA LEU A 73 -10.53 -18.34 1.26
C LEU A 73 -9.01 -18.39 1.09
N ARG A 74 -8.51 -19.44 0.43
CA ARG A 74 -7.09 -19.56 0.13
C ARG A 74 -6.63 -18.46 -0.84
N VAL A 75 -7.37 -18.24 -1.93
CA VAL A 75 -7.06 -17.20 -2.91
C VAL A 75 -7.10 -15.80 -2.29
N VAL A 76 -8.11 -15.53 -1.45
CA VAL A 76 -8.20 -14.27 -0.70
C VAL A 76 -7.01 -14.12 0.25
N GLY A 77 -6.62 -15.18 0.95
CA GLY A 77 -5.44 -15.19 1.83
C GLY A 77 -4.14 -14.89 1.08
N GLU A 78 -3.89 -15.55 -0.05
CA GLU A 78 -2.71 -15.31 -0.89
C GLU A 78 -2.66 -13.86 -1.41
N ARG A 79 -3.82 -13.30 -1.80
CA ARG A 79 -3.93 -11.89 -2.19
C ARG A 79 -3.67 -10.94 -1.03
N MET A 80 -4.18 -11.24 0.17
CA MET A 80 -3.94 -10.42 1.36
C MET A 80 -2.46 -10.38 1.73
N GLU A 81 -1.75 -11.51 1.67
CA GLU A 81 -0.30 -11.53 1.91
C GLU A 81 0.45 -10.71 0.86
N THR A 82 0.08 -10.82 -0.42
CA THR A 82 0.66 -9.99 -1.48
C THR A 82 0.48 -8.48 -1.19
N VAL A 83 -0.72 -8.07 -0.79
CA VAL A 83 -1.01 -6.66 -0.47
C VAL A 83 -0.24 -6.20 0.78
N LYS A 84 -0.07 -7.08 1.79
CA LYS A 84 0.75 -6.77 2.97
C LYS A 84 2.22 -6.59 2.62
N GLU A 85 2.78 -7.44 1.74
CA GLU A 85 4.13 -7.28 1.24
C GLU A 85 4.31 -5.96 0.48
N GLU A 86 3.34 -5.61 -0.37
CA GLU A 86 3.33 -4.33 -1.08
C GLU A 86 3.27 -3.14 -0.12
N LEU A 87 2.44 -3.21 0.94
CA LEU A 87 2.38 -2.19 1.98
C LEU A 87 3.72 -2.03 2.70
N SER A 88 4.38 -3.13 3.06
CA SER A 88 5.70 -3.09 3.69
C SER A 88 6.75 -2.45 2.78
N ARG A 89 6.72 -2.75 1.47
CA ARG A 89 7.59 -2.10 0.48
C ARG A 89 7.30 -0.60 0.36
N LEU A 90 6.02 -0.22 0.32
CA LEU A 90 5.61 1.19 0.26
C LEU A 90 6.05 1.96 1.52
N GLU A 91 5.91 1.38 2.70
CA GLU A 91 6.38 1.97 3.96
C GLU A 91 7.89 2.22 3.93
N MET A 92 8.68 1.25 3.46
CA MET A 92 10.12 1.42 3.33
C MET A 92 10.48 2.55 2.34
N GLN A 93 9.75 2.67 1.23
CA GLN A 93 9.95 3.74 0.24
C GLN A 93 9.55 5.11 0.80
N ILE A 94 8.45 5.19 1.54
CA ILE A 94 7.99 6.41 2.21
C ILE A 94 9.02 6.87 3.24
N GLU A 95 9.52 5.96 4.09
CA GLU A 95 10.53 6.29 5.10
C GLU A 95 11.88 6.70 4.48
N LYS A 96 12.24 6.12 3.33
CA LYS A 96 13.40 6.59 2.57
C LYS A 96 13.18 8.00 2.03
N LYS A 97 12.05 8.26 1.37
CA LYS A 97 11.74 9.60 0.83
C LYS A 97 11.59 10.66 1.91
N ARG A 98 11.02 10.32 3.08
CA ARG A 98 10.95 11.23 4.24
C ARG A 98 12.35 11.64 4.70
N ARG A 99 13.29 10.69 4.79
CA ARG A 99 14.69 10.99 5.12
C ARG A 99 15.35 11.87 4.07
N ASP A 100 15.13 11.59 2.79
CA ASP A 100 15.67 12.40 1.69
C ASP A 100 15.13 13.84 1.72
N LEU A 101 13.85 14.01 2.08
CA LEU A 101 13.20 15.33 2.21
C LEU A 101 13.74 16.09 3.42
N VAL A 102 13.92 15.42 4.57
CA VAL A 102 14.55 16.03 5.77
C VAL A 102 16.00 16.44 5.49
N ALA A 103 16.75 15.67 4.69
CA ALA A 103 18.11 16.02 4.31
C ALA A 103 18.21 17.14 3.26
N ALA A 104 17.15 17.35 2.47
CA ALA A 104 17.06 18.41 1.46
C ALA A 104 16.57 19.75 2.01
N ARG A 105 15.94 19.74 3.20
CA ARG A 105 15.41 20.90 3.91
C ARG A 105 16.47 21.57 4.78
#